data_AF-A0A7V9ZSS6-F1
#
_entry.id   AF-A0A7V9ZSS6-F1
#
_cell.length_a   1.000
_cell.length_b   1.000
_cell.length_c   1.000
_cell.angle_alpha   90.00
_cell.angle_beta   90.00
_cell.angle_gamma   90.00
#
_symmetry.space_group_name_H-M   'P 1'
#
loop_
_entity.id
_entity.type
_entity.pdbx_description
1 polymer ?
#
loop_
_entity_poly.entity_id
_entity_poly.type
_entity_poly.pdbx_seq_one_letter_code
_entity_poly.pdbx_strand_id
1 'polypeptide(L)' 'MTTDIPTPGDYDGDGKTDIAVYRDGVWYVMRSSNGNVSYQNFGLSSDIPVAAANIP' A
#
# COMPACT_ATOMS: atom_id res chain seq x y z
N MET A 1 -0.52 12.57 15.62
CA MET A 1 -1.71 12.34 14.78
C MET A 1 -1.36 11.19 13.87
N THR A 2 -2.24 10.19 13.74
CA THR A 2 -1.96 9.00 12.91
C THR A 2 -1.96 9.42 11.44
N THR A 3 -0.78 9.41 10.81
CA THR A 3 -0.54 9.76 9.40
C THR A 3 -0.77 8.57 8.46
N ASP A 4 -1.32 7.46 8.97
CA ASP A 4 -1.62 6.27 8.18
C ASP A 4 -2.81 6.50 7.25
N ILE A 5 -2.55 6.41 5.96
CA ILE A 5 -3.57 6.47 4.90
C ILE A 5 -3.70 5.06 4.31
N PRO A 6 -4.88 4.41 4.39
CA PRO A 6 -5.09 3.09 3.79
C PRO A 6 -4.97 3.16 2.26
N THR A 7 -4.20 2.23 1.69
CA THR A 7 -3.97 2.13 0.24
C THR A 7 -4.11 0.69 -0.26
N PRO A 8 -5.20 -0.03 0.05
CA PRO A 8 -5.35 -1.42 -0.39
C PRO A 8 -5.28 -1.54 -1.92
N GLY A 9 -4.74 -2.65 -2.40
CA GLY A 9 -4.54 -2.94 -3.82
C GLY A 9 -3.90 -4.32 -4.00
N ASP A 10 -3.86 -4.83 -5.23
CA ASP A 10 -3.11 -6.04 -5.58
C ASP A 10 -1.67 -5.64 -5.95
N TYR A 11 -0.72 -5.84 -5.03
CA TYR A 11 0.68 -5.40 -5.19
C TYR A 11 1.62 -6.52 -5.66
N ASP A 12 1.15 -7.77 -5.70
CA ASP A 12 1.94 -8.91 -6.18
C ASP A 12 1.34 -9.65 -7.38
N GLY A 13 0.17 -9.21 -7.84
CA GLY A 13 -0.48 -9.66 -9.08
C GLY A 13 -1.20 -10.98 -8.92
N ASP A 14 -1.61 -11.37 -7.71
CA ASP A 14 -2.28 -12.64 -7.44
C ASP A 14 -3.82 -12.58 -7.58
N GLY A 15 -4.36 -11.40 -7.88
CA GLY A 15 -5.78 -11.14 -8.04
C GLY A 15 -6.53 -10.92 -6.73
N LYS A 16 -5.83 -10.81 -5.59
CA LYS A 16 -6.42 -10.49 -4.28
C LYS A 16 -5.91 -9.13 -3.78
N THR A 17 -6.75 -8.51 -2.97
CA THR A 17 -6.38 -7.24 -2.33
C THR A 17 -5.43 -7.48 -1.16
N ASP A 18 -4.28 -6.83 -1.21
CA ASP A 18 -3.29 -6.76 -0.13
C ASP A 18 -3.63 -5.66 0.88
N ILE A 19 -3.09 -5.82 2.08
CA ILE A 19 -3.20 -4.81 3.13
C ILE A 19 -2.07 -3.81 2.91
N ALA A 20 -2.40 -2.54 2.72
CA ALA A 20 -1.37 -1.52 2.58
C ALA A 20 -1.76 -0.19 3.23
N VAL A 21 -0.75 0.50 3.73
CA VAL A 21 -0.84 1.87 4.25
C VAL A 21 0.31 2.72 3.73
N TYR A 22 0.01 3.98 3.48
CA TYR A 22 1.00 5.02 3.24
C TYR A 22 1.16 5.87 4.51
N ARG A 23 2.40 6.15 4.88
CA ARG A 23 2.76 6.99 6.02
C ARG A 23 3.99 7.82 5.67
N ASP A 24 3.80 9.13 5.54
CA ASP A 24 4.89 10.12 5.42
C ASP A 24 5.94 9.80 4.32
N GLY A 25 5.49 9.34 3.15
CA GLY A 25 6.37 9.01 2.01
C GLY A 25 6.78 7.53 1.95
N VAL A 26 6.35 6.73 2.92
CA VAL A 26 6.65 5.29 3.00
C VAL A 26 5.39 4.47 2.79
N TRP A 27 5.48 3.50 1.88
CA TRP A 27 4.46 2.51 1.61
C TRP A 27 4.77 1.24 2.38
N TYR A 28 3.79 0.75 3.12
CA TYR A 28 3.83 -0.49 3.89
C TYR A 28 2.83 -1.43 3.25
N VAL A 29 3.26 -2.57 2.75
CA VAL A 29 2.39 -3.55 2.07
C VAL A 29 2.58 -4.91 2.69
N MET A 30 1.49 -5.56 3.07
CA MET A 30 1.46 -6.96 3.49
C MET A 30 0.66 -7.76 2.45
N ARG A 31 1.37 -8.64 1.75
CA ARG A 31 0.81 -9.48 0.70
C ARG A 31 -0.17 -10.49 1.26
N SER A 32 -1.34 -10.58 0.65
CA SER A 32 -2.38 -11.53 0.96
C SER A 32 -1.99 -12.97 0.57
N SER A 33 -1.11 -13.11 -0.43
CA SER A 33 -0.64 -14.40 -0.96
C SER A 33 0.17 -15.23 0.05
N ASN A 34 1.04 -14.57 0.81
CA ASN A 34 2.03 -15.24 1.67
C ASN A 34 2.36 -14.50 2.98
N GLY A 35 1.70 -13.37 3.25
CA GLY A 35 1.95 -12.56 4.45
C GLY A 35 3.29 -11.83 4.45
N ASN A 36 4.03 -11.83 3.34
CA ASN A 36 5.28 -11.08 3.25
C ASN A 36 5.01 -9.58 3.35
N VAL A 37 5.84 -8.89 4.11
CA VAL A 37 5.73 -7.45 4.33
C VAL A 37 6.86 -6.72 3.62
N SER A 38 6.53 -5.70 2.85
CA SER A 38 7.48 -4.79 2.21
C SER A 38 7.27 -3.36 2.70
N TYR A 39 8.37 -2.61 2.71
CA TYR A 39 8.39 -1.20 3.06
C TYR A 39 9.23 -0.46 2.03
N GLN A 40 8.64 0.52 1.36
CA GLN A 40 9.32 1.25 0.31
C GLN A 40 9.12 2.74 0.47
N ASN A 41 10.21 3.50 0.47
CA ASN A 41 10.14 4.96 0.42
C ASN A 41 9.86 5.36 -1.03
N PHE A 42 8.68 5.96 -1.27
CA PHE A 42 8.26 6.43 -2.58
C PHE A 42 7.19 7.53 -2.42
N GLY A 43 7.51 8.74 -2.86
CA GLY A 43 6.72 9.95 -2.62
C GLY A 43 7.25 10.79 -1.47
N LEU A 44 6.66 11.98 -1.30
CA LEU A 44 6.92 12.94 -0.23
C LEU A 44 5.76 12.94 0.76
N SER A 45 5.97 13.31 2.01
CA SER A 45 4.90 13.37 3.02
C SER A 45 3.73 14.31 2.67
N SER A 46 3.91 15.21 1.69
CA SER A 46 2.86 16.08 1.14
C SER A 46 2.01 15.41 0.06
N ASP A 47 2.41 14.24 -0.43
CA ASP A 47 1.72 13.54 -1.49
C ASP A 47 0.46 12.84 -0.93
N ILE A 48 -0.59 12.82 -1.75
CA ILE A 48 -1.84 12.15 -1.42
C ILE A 48 -1.83 10.81 -2.16
N PRO A 49 -1.71 9.67 -1.46
CA PRO A 49 -1.69 8.38 -2.10
C PRO A 49 -3.07 8.05 -2.67
N VAL A 50 -3.09 7.32 -3.79
CA VAL A 50 -4.32 6.79 -4.40
C VAL A 50 -4.31 5.29 -4.19
N ALA A 51 -5.36 4.76 -3.56
CA ALA A 51 -5.56 3.31 -3.46
C ALA A 51 -5.80 2.75 -4.87
N ALA A 52 -5.19 1.60 -5.18
CA ALA A 52 -5.45 0.95 -6.45
C ALA A 52 -6.88 0.38 -6.43
N ALA A 53 -7.80 0.99 -7.18
CA ALA A 53 -9.07 0.36 -7.47
C ALA A 53 -8.78 -0.82 -8.40
N ASN A 54 -9.14 -2.03 -7.96
CA ASN A 54 -8.97 -3.31 -8.67
C ASN A 54 -9.02 -3.10 -10.20
N ILE A 55 -7.87 -3.14 -10.87
CA ILE A 55 -7.84 -3.12 -12.32
C ILE A 55 -8.12 -4.57 -12.76
N PRO A 56 -9.28 -4.85 -13.37
CA PRO A 56 -9.66 -6.20 -13.78
C PRO A 56 -8.74 -6.78 -14.86
#